data_AF-A0A4D8XL48-F1
#
_entry.id   AF-A0A4D8XL48-F1
#
_cell.length_a   1.000
_cell.length_b   1.000
_cell.length_c   1.000
_cell.angle_alpha   90.00
_cell.angle_beta   90.00
_cell.angle_gamma   90.00
#
_symmetry.space_group_name_H-M   'P 1'
#
loop_
_entity.id
_entity.type
_entity.pdbx_description
1 polymer ?
#
loop_
_entity_poly.entity_id
_entity_poly.type
_entity_poly.pdbx_seq_one_letter_code
_entity_poly.pdbx_strand_id
1 'polypeptide(L)'
;FILSARNSQYRKYRPSLGCKPSDEPESWFKYAVTCVLEKIKARNKTRLWISVIKRRQLRKKYVELFKKKEVDGTLQDEGIGQLKGLEEMLSFEDIKFYRSLARSEMKEEKLIPFSLKQQQQQQQKGSFGFISRWWAGSKTISGDGSLIKDEDIKKFYETIEFDENKAKVDNNQAGPRDSKLLELSFDLKNGSISLAKTDSTESSRKTILSLQFINLIAHIIKRPDTLRAEISLLDFSIIEKLTEFSIFPNMVRAKPSPSSTLSKVCDNTQIVDEADEIARMESSATEPFLSFVMDEMAENPDADKSISFSMKPLEIVLNHQAAHKIVDFVYGGRAKEALETLASAAETHITELANKTRASLEDALEEHKALDLSVDIDAPVIYIPFDCEDPGAFLFIADLGHIEVRSRLVTAAEKKEFSVKRRRRLTVDELSSLYSLMYDILQVKLNKIKLSYADSLA
;
A
#
# COMPACT_ATOMS: atom_id res chain seq x y z
N PHE A 1 18.06 -14.44 19.20
CA PHE A 1 19.30 -14.45 18.38
C PHE A 1 19.97 -13.07 18.22
N ILE A 2 19.24 -11.95 18.11
CA ILE A 2 19.81 -10.60 17.87
C ILE A 2 20.69 -10.07 19.02
N LEU A 3 20.36 -10.39 20.28
CA LEU A 3 21.18 -10.01 21.46
C LEU A 3 22.55 -10.71 21.51
N SER A 4 22.65 -11.94 21.00
CA SER A 4 23.90 -12.71 20.98
C SER A 4 24.91 -12.15 19.96
N ALA A 5 24.42 -11.67 18.81
CA ALA A 5 25.25 -11.12 17.74
C ALA A 5 25.95 -9.82 18.13
N ARG A 6 25.26 -8.91 18.83
CA ARG A 6 25.86 -7.65 19.35
C ARG A 6 26.93 -7.89 20.41
N ASN A 7 26.79 -8.94 21.22
CA ASN A 7 27.72 -9.25 22.31
C ASN A 7 28.90 -10.13 21.88
N SER A 8 28.92 -10.63 20.64
CA SER A 8 29.99 -11.54 20.17
C SER A 8 31.36 -10.86 20.13
N GLN A 9 31.43 -9.59 19.71
CA GLN A 9 32.67 -8.82 19.55
C GLN A 9 33.36 -8.51 20.90
N TYR A 10 32.58 -8.46 21.97
CA TYR A 10 33.06 -8.18 23.32
C TYR A 10 33.26 -9.46 24.15
N ARG A 11 32.94 -10.63 23.60
CA ARG A 11 33.04 -11.93 24.30
C ARG A 11 34.45 -12.21 24.85
N LYS A 12 35.49 -11.68 24.21
CA LYS A 12 36.90 -11.75 24.67
C LYS A 12 37.16 -11.04 26.00
N TYR A 13 36.31 -10.10 26.40
CA TYR A 13 36.41 -9.38 27.67
C TYR A 13 35.52 -9.97 28.77
N ARG A 14 34.73 -11.00 28.44
CA ARG A 14 33.75 -11.59 29.36
C ARG A 14 34.49 -12.32 30.50
N PRO A 15 34.03 -12.19 31.76
CA PRO A 15 34.55 -12.98 32.87
C PRO A 15 34.39 -14.49 32.65
N SER A 16 35.18 -15.30 33.37
CA SER A 16 35.20 -16.76 33.27
C SER A 16 33.80 -17.40 33.30
N LEU A 17 33.61 -18.46 32.51
CA LEU A 17 32.30 -19.08 32.19
C LEU A 17 31.48 -19.60 33.40
N GLY A 18 32.01 -19.58 34.61
CA GLY A 18 31.35 -20.04 35.84
C GLY A 18 30.92 -18.93 36.83
N CYS A 19 31.38 -17.68 36.67
CA CYS A 19 31.11 -16.62 37.65
C CYS A 19 29.79 -15.91 37.33
N LYS A 20 28.81 -15.96 38.23
CA LYS A 20 27.58 -15.16 38.07
C LYS A 20 27.85 -13.71 38.48
N PRO A 21 27.05 -12.73 37.98
CA PRO A 21 27.14 -11.34 38.43
C PRO A 21 26.97 -11.15 39.94
N SER A 22 26.30 -12.09 40.63
CA SER A 22 26.15 -12.13 42.08
C SER A 22 27.45 -12.47 42.82
N ASP A 23 28.30 -13.29 42.20
CA ASP A 23 29.46 -13.88 42.86
C ASP A 23 30.70 -12.99 42.68
N GLU A 24 30.79 -12.28 41.55
CA GLU A 24 31.93 -11.42 41.22
C GLU A 24 31.51 -10.11 40.52
N PRO A 25 30.83 -9.19 41.23
CA PRO A 25 30.22 -8.01 40.64
C PRO A 25 31.24 -7.05 40.01
N GLU A 26 32.47 -6.97 40.55
CA GLU A 26 33.53 -6.09 40.05
C GLU A 26 34.00 -6.49 38.64
N SER A 27 34.22 -7.78 38.39
CA SER A 27 34.65 -8.31 37.09
C SER A 27 33.57 -8.11 36.02
N TRP A 28 32.29 -8.26 36.40
CA TRP A 28 31.17 -7.98 35.52
C TRP A 28 31.00 -6.48 35.22
N PHE A 29 31.25 -5.61 36.21
CA PHE A 29 31.26 -4.15 36.01
C PHE A 29 32.41 -3.72 35.10
N LYS A 30 33.62 -4.27 35.31
CA LYS A 30 34.79 -4.02 34.45
C LYS A 30 34.55 -4.48 33.01
N TYR A 31 33.89 -5.61 32.82
CA TYR A 31 33.45 -6.06 31.50
C TYR A 31 32.50 -5.06 30.84
N ALA A 32 31.44 -4.64 31.54
CA ALA A 32 30.46 -3.67 31.04
C ALA A 32 31.14 -2.34 30.64
N VAL A 33 32.00 -1.81 31.50
CA VAL A 33 32.77 -0.59 31.25
C VAL A 33 33.71 -0.77 30.05
N THR A 34 34.40 -1.91 29.93
CA THR A 34 35.32 -2.19 28.81
C THR A 34 34.57 -2.26 27.47
N CYS A 35 33.36 -2.83 27.44
CA CYS A 35 32.52 -2.86 26.24
C CYS A 35 32.20 -1.45 25.74
N VAL A 36 31.83 -0.55 26.65
CA VAL A 36 31.52 0.85 26.34
C VAL A 36 32.79 1.61 25.94
N LEU A 37 33.89 1.43 26.67
CA LEU A 37 35.16 2.10 26.40
C LEU A 37 35.77 1.69 25.06
N GLU A 38 35.72 0.42 24.68
CA GLU A 38 36.21 -0.03 23.37
C GLU A 38 35.42 0.59 22.23
N LYS A 39 34.09 0.69 22.37
CA LYS A 39 33.25 1.39 21.40
C LYS A 39 33.64 2.88 21.28
N ILE A 40 33.89 3.54 22.42
CA ILE A 40 34.34 4.94 22.44
C ILE A 40 35.73 5.09 21.84
N LYS A 41 36.68 4.20 22.17
CA LYS A 41 38.05 4.21 21.64
C LYS A 41 38.07 3.97 20.14
N ALA A 42 37.33 2.99 19.63
CA ALA A 42 37.19 2.74 18.21
C ALA A 42 36.61 3.97 17.49
N ARG A 43 35.53 4.56 18.02
CA ARG A 43 34.94 5.80 17.48
C ARG A 43 35.93 6.96 17.50
N ASN A 44 36.61 7.20 18.61
CA ASN A 44 37.57 8.30 18.75
C ASN A 44 38.77 8.10 17.81
N LYS A 45 39.29 6.88 17.68
CA LYS A 45 40.38 6.54 16.77
C LYS A 45 40.03 6.84 15.30
N THR A 46 38.78 6.60 14.90
CA THR A 46 38.30 6.97 13.55
C THR A 46 38.13 8.48 13.34
N ARG A 47 37.99 9.27 14.41
CA ARG A 47 37.81 10.73 14.38
C ARG A 47 39.11 11.52 14.50
N LEU A 48 40.23 10.87 14.85
CA LEU A 48 41.54 11.51 14.85
C LEU A 48 41.84 12.08 13.46
N TRP A 49 42.31 13.32 13.38
CA TRP A 49 42.57 14.00 12.11
C TRP A 49 43.51 13.22 11.19
N ILE A 50 44.52 12.54 11.76
CA ILE A 50 45.45 11.67 11.03
C ILE A 50 44.70 10.50 10.37
N SER A 51 43.77 9.87 11.08
CA SER A 51 42.93 8.79 10.54
C SER A 51 42.00 9.30 9.43
N VAL A 52 41.45 10.50 9.59
CA VAL A 52 40.60 11.16 8.59
C VAL A 52 41.40 11.49 7.32
N ILE A 53 42.61 12.02 7.46
CA ILE A 53 43.52 12.29 6.34
C ILE A 53 43.88 10.99 5.62
N LYS A 54 44.27 9.95 6.36
CA LYS A 54 44.60 8.64 5.80
C LYS A 54 43.42 8.05 5.03
N ARG A 55 42.21 8.10 5.61
CA ARG A 55 40.97 7.62 4.96
C ARG A 55 40.65 8.42 3.69
N ARG A 56 40.88 9.74 3.69
CA ARG A 56 40.72 10.58 2.49
C ARG A 56 41.72 10.20 1.39
N GLN A 57 42.97 9.93 1.74
CA GLN A 57 44.00 9.52 0.78
C GLN A 57 43.69 8.15 0.17
N LEU A 58 43.30 7.18 1.00
CA LEU A 58 42.89 5.84 0.55
C LEU A 58 41.66 5.92 -0.35
N ARG A 59 40.65 6.71 0.02
CA ARG A 59 39.46 6.96 -0.80
C ARG A 59 39.81 7.52 -2.16
N LYS A 60 40.63 8.58 -2.23
CA LYS A 60 41.03 9.19 -3.51
C LYS A 60 41.71 8.18 -4.42
N LYS A 61 42.69 7.44 -3.90
CA LYS A 61 43.41 6.40 -4.65
C LYS A 61 42.49 5.28 -5.12
N TYR A 62 41.60 4.81 -4.25
CA TYR A 62 40.64 3.76 -4.58
C TYR A 62 39.67 4.21 -5.67
N VAL A 63 39.06 5.39 -5.53
CA VAL A 63 38.13 5.95 -6.50
C VAL A 63 38.80 6.11 -7.86
N GLU A 64 40.02 6.64 -7.91
CA GLU A 64 40.76 6.82 -9.16
C GLU A 64 41.03 5.49 -9.87
N LEU A 65 41.58 4.49 -9.15
CA LEU A 65 41.86 3.17 -9.72
C LEU A 65 40.58 2.44 -10.15
N PHE A 66 39.51 2.55 -9.37
CA PHE A 66 38.22 1.94 -9.67
C PHE A 66 37.54 2.58 -10.89
N LYS A 67 37.59 3.91 -11.03
CA LYS A 67 37.10 4.64 -12.21
C LYS A 67 37.84 4.19 -13.46
N LYS A 68 39.18 4.15 -13.42
CA LYS A 68 40.01 3.66 -14.54
C LYS A 68 39.63 2.23 -14.93
N LYS A 69 39.44 1.33 -13.94
CA LYS A 69 39.00 -0.04 -14.18
C LYS A 69 37.62 -0.12 -14.87
N GLU A 70 36.64 0.66 -14.40
CA GLU A 70 35.30 0.63 -14.99
C GLU A 70 35.22 1.28 -16.38
N VAL A 71 36.03 2.30 -16.67
CA VAL A 71 36.03 2.99 -17.97
C VAL A 71 36.79 2.21 -19.05
N ASP A 72 37.93 1.62 -18.69
CA ASP A 72 38.84 0.94 -19.63
C ASP A 72 38.60 -0.59 -19.67
N GLY A 73 37.79 -1.14 -18.76
CA GLY A 73 37.49 -2.57 -18.64
C GLY A 73 38.62 -3.38 -17.98
N THR A 74 39.87 -2.93 -18.13
CA THR A 74 41.07 -3.53 -17.53
C THR A 74 42.00 -2.45 -17.01
N LEU A 75 42.70 -2.74 -15.91
CA LEU A 75 43.81 -1.92 -15.41
C LEU A 75 45.14 -2.54 -15.85
N GLN A 76 46.20 -1.74 -15.92
CA GLN A 76 47.57 -2.27 -16.01
C GLN A 76 47.88 -3.16 -14.78
N ASP A 77 48.76 -4.15 -14.93
CA ASP A 77 49.06 -5.16 -13.89
C ASP A 77 49.44 -4.53 -12.53
N GLU A 78 50.18 -3.42 -12.54
CA GLU A 78 50.53 -2.68 -11.33
C GLU A 78 49.29 -2.05 -10.65
N GLY A 79 48.35 -1.53 -11.43
CA GLY A 79 47.09 -0.96 -10.94
C GLY A 79 46.13 -2.02 -10.38
N ILE A 80 46.14 -3.25 -10.93
CA ILE A 80 45.36 -4.38 -10.40
C ILE A 80 45.90 -4.77 -9.02
N GLY A 81 47.23 -4.89 -8.88
CA GLY A 81 47.88 -5.20 -7.61
C GLY A 81 47.60 -4.15 -6.54
N GLN A 82 47.69 -2.86 -6.89
CA GLN A 82 47.38 -1.76 -5.99
C GLN A 82 45.91 -1.73 -5.55
N LEU A 83 44.97 -1.94 -6.48
CA LEU A 83 43.54 -1.99 -6.15
C LEU A 83 43.24 -3.18 -5.23
N LYS A 84 43.81 -4.35 -5.49
CA LYS A 84 43.64 -5.54 -4.64
C LYS A 84 44.19 -5.33 -3.23
N GLY A 85 45.39 -4.75 -3.11
CA GLY A 85 45.97 -4.41 -1.81
C GLY A 85 45.14 -3.38 -1.03
N LEU A 86 44.45 -2.48 -1.72
CA LEU A 86 43.48 -1.57 -1.09
C LEU A 86 42.22 -2.30 -0.64
N GLU A 87 41.69 -3.25 -1.41
CA GLU A 87 40.50 -4.04 -1.05
C GLU A 87 40.75 -4.98 0.12
N GLU A 88 41.98 -5.48 0.29
CA GLU A 88 42.38 -6.27 1.45
C GLU A 88 42.51 -5.42 2.73
N MET A 89 42.88 -4.14 2.60
CA MET A 89 43.06 -3.23 3.74
C MET A 89 41.78 -2.53 4.17
N LEU A 90 40.87 -2.25 3.23
CA LEU A 90 39.65 -1.48 3.47
C LEU A 90 38.53 -2.35 4.02
N SER A 91 37.67 -1.75 4.85
CA SER A 91 36.46 -2.43 5.30
C SER A 91 35.47 -2.59 4.15
N PHE A 92 34.60 -3.60 4.22
CA PHE A 92 33.52 -3.81 3.25
C PHE A 92 32.64 -2.55 3.08
N GLU A 93 32.33 -1.88 4.19
CA GLU A 93 31.56 -0.63 4.19
C GLU A 93 32.28 0.50 3.43
N ASP A 94 33.59 0.64 3.63
CA ASP A 94 34.41 1.61 2.91
C ASP A 94 34.47 1.30 1.41
N ILE A 95 34.65 0.04 1.04
CA ILE A 95 34.69 -0.38 -0.37
C ILE A 95 33.37 -0.04 -1.05
N LYS A 96 32.24 -0.41 -0.45
CA LYS A 96 30.90 -0.08 -0.97
C LYS A 96 30.72 1.42 -1.13
N PHE A 97 31.09 2.19 -0.11
CA PHE A 97 30.98 3.64 -0.14
C PHE A 97 31.87 4.26 -1.23
N TYR A 98 33.12 3.84 -1.38
CA TYR A 98 34.03 4.41 -2.38
C TYR A 98 33.62 4.04 -3.80
N ARG A 99 33.12 2.83 -4.04
CA ARG A 99 32.54 2.44 -5.35
C ARG A 99 31.34 3.31 -5.70
N SER A 100 30.48 3.61 -4.73
CA SER A 100 29.33 4.50 -4.94
C SER A 100 29.78 5.93 -5.31
N LEU A 101 30.83 6.44 -4.66
CA LEU A 101 31.38 7.76 -4.96
C LEU A 101 32.03 7.80 -6.35
N ALA A 102 32.80 6.77 -6.70
CA ALA A 102 33.42 6.63 -8.02
C ALA A 102 32.38 6.63 -9.14
N ARG A 103 31.28 5.88 -8.96
CA ARG A 103 30.17 5.85 -9.93
C ARG A 103 29.42 7.17 -10.01
N SER A 104 29.25 7.88 -8.90
CA SER A 104 28.66 9.23 -8.89
C SER A 104 29.53 10.22 -9.68
N GLU A 105 30.85 10.22 -9.45
CA GLU A 105 31.78 11.09 -10.19
C GLU A 105 31.82 10.75 -11.69
N MET A 106 31.78 9.45 -12.06
CA MET A 106 31.68 9.06 -13.46
C MET A 106 30.40 9.56 -14.14
N LYS A 107 29.28 9.60 -13.42
CA LYS A 107 28.00 10.14 -13.92
C LYS A 107 28.09 11.65 -14.16
N GLU A 108 28.68 12.41 -13.24
CA GLU A 108 28.90 13.86 -13.40
C GLU A 108 29.83 14.18 -14.57
N GLU A 109 30.89 13.39 -14.74
CA GLU A 109 31.87 13.52 -15.83
C GLU A 109 31.38 12.93 -17.16
N LYS A 110 30.15 12.39 -17.22
CA LYS A 110 29.55 11.69 -18.38
C LYS A 110 30.42 10.55 -18.94
N LEU A 111 31.21 9.91 -18.08
CA LEU A 111 32.02 8.75 -18.44
C LEU A 111 31.13 7.51 -18.57
N ILE A 112 31.19 6.83 -19.71
CA ILE A 112 30.42 5.61 -19.96
C ILE A 112 31.27 4.40 -19.53
N PRO A 113 30.83 3.60 -18.55
CA PRO A 113 31.49 2.36 -18.17
C PRO A 113 31.67 1.41 -19.36
N PHE A 114 32.79 0.71 -19.42
CA PHE A 114 33.14 -0.24 -20.47
C PHE A 114 32.08 -1.34 -20.68
N SER A 115 31.48 -1.81 -19.58
CA SER A 115 30.37 -2.79 -19.60
C SER A 115 29.12 -2.28 -20.32
N LEU A 116 28.81 -0.99 -20.19
CA LEU A 116 27.69 -0.34 -20.89
C LEU A 116 28.03 -0.06 -22.36
N LYS A 117 29.30 0.22 -22.69
CA LYS A 117 29.75 0.31 -24.10
C LYS A 117 29.62 -1.05 -24.82
N GLN A 118 29.87 -2.16 -24.12
CA GLN A 118 29.65 -3.51 -24.67
C GLN A 118 28.15 -3.84 -24.81
N GLN A 119 27.32 -3.44 -23.85
CA GLN A 119 25.87 -3.67 -23.91
C GLN A 119 25.15 -2.79 -24.95
N GLN A 120 25.63 -1.59 -25.28
CA GLN A 120 25.05 -0.79 -26.37
C GLN A 120 25.24 -1.41 -27.77
N GLN A 121 26.17 -2.36 -27.93
CA GLN A 121 26.29 -3.16 -29.16
C GLN A 121 25.42 -4.43 -29.16
N GLN A 122 24.81 -4.79 -28.02
CA GLN A 122 23.91 -5.94 -27.91
C GLN A 122 22.64 -5.57 -27.14
N GLN A 123 21.57 -5.41 -27.92
CA GLN A 123 20.15 -5.46 -27.53
C GLN A 123 19.46 -4.13 -27.16
N GLN A 124 18.65 -3.69 -28.12
CA GLN A 124 17.34 -3.09 -27.86
C GLN A 124 16.44 -4.08 -27.10
N LYS A 125 15.53 -3.53 -26.29
CA LYS A 125 14.34 -4.15 -25.68
C LYS A 125 14.59 -5.06 -24.46
N GLY A 126 14.58 -4.44 -23.28
CA GLY A 126 14.29 -5.10 -22.01
C GLY A 126 13.27 -4.28 -21.23
N SER A 127 12.03 -4.73 -21.25
CA SER A 127 10.86 -4.13 -20.59
C SER A 127 10.98 -4.24 -19.06
N PHE A 128 10.98 -3.09 -18.36
CA PHE A 128 11.02 -2.94 -16.90
C PHE A 128 9.65 -3.28 -16.26
N GLY A 129 9.34 -4.56 -16.09
CA GLY A 129 7.96 -5.05 -15.99
C GLY A 129 7.42 -5.49 -14.63
N PHE A 130 8.20 -5.60 -13.54
CA PHE A 130 7.68 -6.21 -12.30
C PHE A 130 7.32 -5.24 -11.17
N ILE A 131 8.18 -4.28 -10.78
CA ILE A 131 7.82 -3.28 -9.74
C ILE A 131 6.92 -2.18 -10.31
N SER A 132 7.07 -1.82 -11.59
CA SER A 132 6.11 -0.93 -12.27
C SER A 132 4.69 -1.50 -12.17
N ARG A 133 4.50 -2.81 -12.31
CA ARG A 133 3.21 -3.49 -12.12
C ARG A 133 2.73 -3.52 -10.65
N TRP A 134 3.65 -3.59 -9.68
CA TRP A 134 3.30 -3.57 -8.25
C TRP A 134 2.78 -2.21 -7.80
N TRP A 135 3.38 -1.10 -8.28
CA TRP A 135 2.92 0.25 -7.93
C TRP A 135 1.89 0.83 -8.91
N ALA A 136 1.85 0.37 -10.15
CA ALA A 136 0.79 0.73 -11.12
C ALA A 136 -0.51 -0.05 -10.91
N GLY A 137 -0.51 -1.15 -10.16
CA GLY A 137 -1.73 -1.84 -9.72
C GLY A 137 -2.64 -1.01 -8.82
N SER A 138 -2.17 0.15 -8.33
CA SER A 138 -2.95 1.17 -7.60
C SER A 138 -3.33 2.38 -8.48
N LYS A 139 -3.13 2.31 -9.80
CA LYS A 139 -3.55 3.37 -10.75
C LYS A 139 -4.71 2.91 -11.62
N THR A 140 -5.87 2.78 -10.99
CA THR A 140 -7.15 3.10 -11.62
C THR A 140 -7.81 4.22 -10.84
N ILE A 141 -7.10 5.34 -10.68
CA ILE A 141 -7.69 6.65 -10.42
C ILE A 141 -6.95 7.60 -11.36
N SER A 142 -7.64 8.00 -12.42
CA SER A 142 -7.21 9.03 -13.35
C SER A 142 -7.03 10.34 -12.59
N GLY A 143 -5.78 10.80 -12.50
CA GLY A 143 -5.42 12.04 -11.84
C GLY A 143 -3.91 12.24 -11.94
N ASP A 144 -3.51 13.37 -12.51
CA ASP A 144 -2.13 13.79 -12.75
C ASP A 144 -1.35 13.99 -11.45
N GLY A 145 -0.90 12.87 -10.86
CA GLY A 145 -0.26 12.83 -9.56
C GLY A 145 0.51 11.53 -9.37
N SER A 146 1.43 11.20 -10.29
CA SER A 146 2.42 10.17 -10.00
C SER A 146 3.36 10.69 -8.90
N LEU A 147 3.12 10.30 -7.65
CA LEU A 147 4.01 10.60 -6.51
C LEU A 147 5.44 10.05 -6.69
N ILE A 148 5.66 9.18 -7.68
CA ILE A 148 6.98 8.65 -8.02
C ILE A 148 7.09 8.65 -9.55
N LYS A 149 8.06 9.39 -10.10
CA LYS A 149 8.37 9.38 -11.54
C LYS A 149 9.10 8.08 -11.88
N ASP A 150 8.90 7.58 -13.09
CA ASP A 150 9.59 6.37 -13.58
C ASP A 150 11.13 6.49 -13.53
N GLU A 151 11.64 7.72 -13.63
CA GLU A 151 13.06 8.04 -13.44
C GLU A 151 13.55 7.76 -12.01
N ASP A 152 12.72 7.98 -10.99
CA ASP A 152 13.08 7.75 -9.59
C ASP A 152 13.03 6.27 -9.23
N ILE A 153 12.11 5.51 -9.85
CA ILE A 153 12.07 4.04 -9.76
C ILE A 153 13.33 3.46 -10.41
N LYS A 154 13.77 4.00 -11.55
CA LYS A 154 15.02 3.59 -12.20
C LYS A 154 16.24 3.84 -11.32
N LYS A 155 16.31 4.99 -10.64
CA LYS A 155 17.36 5.29 -9.65
C LYS A 155 17.34 4.32 -8.47
N PHE A 156 16.16 3.90 -8.01
CA PHE A 156 16.03 2.93 -6.93
C PHE A 156 16.65 1.58 -7.32
N TYR A 157 16.28 1.02 -8.47
CA TYR A 157 16.85 -0.25 -8.98
C TYR A 157 18.37 -0.20 -9.14
N GLU A 158 18.90 0.88 -9.72
CA GLU A 158 20.34 1.07 -9.87
C GLU A 158 21.05 1.17 -8.51
N THR A 159 20.41 1.74 -7.50
CA THR A 159 20.99 1.92 -6.15
C THR A 159 21.04 0.61 -5.36
N ILE A 160 20.06 -0.28 -5.55
CA ILE A 160 20.01 -1.59 -4.89
C ILE A 160 20.73 -2.71 -5.68
N GLU A 161 21.33 -2.38 -6.83
CA GLU A 161 22.03 -3.33 -7.72
C GLU A 161 21.17 -4.53 -8.12
N PHE A 162 19.86 -4.34 -8.29
CA PHE A 162 18.93 -5.40 -8.65
C PHE A 162 18.94 -5.66 -10.16
N ASP A 163 19.30 -6.88 -10.56
CA ASP A 163 19.41 -7.32 -11.96
C ASP A 163 18.28 -8.32 -12.28
N GLU A 164 17.25 -7.85 -12.99
CA GLU A 164 16.09 -8.66 -13.39
C GLU A 164 16.48 -9.92 -14.19
N ASN A 165 17.58 -9.87 -14.94
CA ASN A 165 18.00 -10.98 -15.78
C ASN A 165 18.71 -12.08 -14.98
N LYS A 166 19.39 -11.73 -13.88
CA LYS A 166 19.92 -12.72 -12.93
C LYS A 166 18.80 -13.36 -12.10
N ALA A 167 17.79 -12.58 -11.71
CA ALA A 167 16.61 -13.10 -11.01
C ALA A 167 15.79 -14.08 -11.88
N LYS A 168 15.70 -13.85 -13.20
CA LYS A 168 15.04 -14.77 -14.14
C LYS A 168 15.77 -16.11 -14.29
N VAL A 169 17.10 -16.15 -14.16
CA VAL A 169 17.89 -17.39 -14.25
C VAL A 169 17.74 -18.24 -12.99
N ASP A 170 17.62 -17.63 -11.80
CA ASP A 170 17.34 -18.35 -10.55
C ASP A 170 15.87 -18.83 -10.44
N ASN A 171 14.92 -18.18 -11.13
CA ASN A 171 13.52 -18.59 -11.14
C ASN A 171 13.23 -19.91 -11.89
N ASN A 172 14.21 -20.47 -12.61
CA ASN A 172 14.08 -21.83 -13.18
C ASN A 172 14.25 -22.94 -12.12
N GLN A 173 14.66 -22.60 -10.89
CA GLN A 173 14.39 -23.41 -9.71
C GLN A 173 13.14 -22.88 -9.02
N ALA A 174 11.99 -22.98 -9.71
CA ALA A 174 10.72 -22.56 -9.15
C ALA A 174 10.43 -23.39 -7.88
N GLY A 175 10.51 -22.74 -6.71
CA GLY A 175 9.90 -23.26 -5.50
C GLY A 175 8.41 -23.54 -5.72
N PRO A 176 7.73 -24.23 -4.79
CA PRO A 176 6.30 -24.50 -4.89
C PRO A 176 5.51 -23.24 -5.27
N ARG A 177 4.45 -23.36 -6.08
CA ARG A 177 3.60 -22.23 -6.51
C ARG A 177 3.05 -21.40 -5.33
N ASP A 178 2.95 -22.03 -4.16
CA ASP A 178 2.51 -21.41 -2.91
C ASP A 178 3.63 -20.73 -2.10
N SER A 179 4.85 -20.68 -2.64
CA SER A 179 5.97 -19.99 -1.98
C SER A 179 5.64 -18.50 -1.82
N LYS A 180 5.83 -17.98 -0.60
CA LYS A 180 5.63 -16.57 -0.30
C LYS A 180 6.92 -15.81 -0.62
N LEU A 181 6.89 -14.94 -1.62
CA LEU A 181 8.00 -14.03 -1.94
C LEU A 181 8.02 -12.83 -0.99
N LEU A 182 6.83 -12.28 -0.70
CA LEU A 182 6.65 -11.21 0.27
C LEU A 182 5.36 -11.45 1.05
N GLU A 183 5.43 -11.23 2.35
CA GLU A 183 4.27 -11.19 3.24
C GLU A 183 4.35 -9.89 4.05
N LEU A 184 3.38 -9.01 3.86
CA LEU A 184 3.23 -7.77 4.60
C LEU A 184 1.97 -7.88 5.45
N SER A 185 2.10 -7.59 6.73
CA SER A 185 1.00 -7.59 7.69
C SER A 185 1.01 -6.26 8.42
N PHE A 186 -0.08 -5.52 8.28
CA PHE A 186 -0.34 -4.27 8.98
C PHE A 186 -1.48 -4.50 9.95
N ASP A 187 -1.29 -4.09 11.20
CA ASP A 187 -2.29 -4.18 12.26
C ASP A 187 -2.32 -2.84 12.99
N LEU A 188 -3.33 -2.04 12.64
CA LEU A 188 -3.55 -0.69 13.18
C LEU A 188 -4.75 -0.76 14.13
N LYS A 189 -4.47 -0.87 15.43
CA LYS A 189 -5.50 -0.98 16.47
C LYS A 189 -6.46 0.19 16.51
N ASN A 190 -5.95 1.41 16.34
CA ASN A 190 -6.76 2.62 16.33
C ASN A 190 -6.11 3.63 15.39
N GLY A 191 -6.93 4.43 14.71
CA GLY A 191 -6.44 5.57 13.96
C GLY A 191 -7.51 6.64 13.79
N SER A 192 -7.05 7.85 13.53
CA SER A 192 -7.95 8.96 13.23
C SER A 192 -7.35 9.87 12.17
N ILE A 193 -8.23 10.41 11.31
CA ILE A 193 -7.90 11.40 10.30
C ILE A 193 -8.84 12.57 10.54
N SER A 194 -8.30 13.76 10.78
CA SER A 194 -9.09 14.95 11.08
C SER A 194 -8.90 16.02 10.02
N LEU A 195 -10.03 16.48 9.48
CA LEU A 195 -10.11 17.66 8.62
C LEU A 195 -10.20 18.88 9.53
N ALA A 196 -9.30 19.84 9.36
CA ALA A 196 -9.29 21.04 10.17
C ALA A 196 -8.97 22.26 9.31
N LYS A 197 -9.64 23.37 9.62
CA LYS A 197 -9.40 24.66 9.01
C LYS A 197 -8.70 25.57 10.02
N THR A 198 -7.70 26.29 9.53
CA THR A 198 -7.05 27.37 10.27
C THR A 198 -7.64 28.67 9.74
N ASP A 199 -8.36 29.42 10.58
CA ASP A 199 -8.80 30.75 10.18
C ASP A 199 -7.63 31.73 10.29
N SER A 200 -7.47 32.61 9.30
CA SER A 200 -6.36 33.56 9.23
C SER A 200 -6.35 34.60 10.36
N THR A 201 -7.47 34.74 11.08
CA THR A 201 -7.69 35.74 12.13
C THR A 201 -7.51 35.19 13.54
N GLU A 202 -7.56 33.87 13.73
CA GLU A 202 -7.38 33.22 15.03
C GLU A 202 -6.23 32.21 14.98
N SER A 203 -5.41 32.16 16.03
CA SER A 203 -4.36 31.14 16.16
C SER A 203 -4.91 29.73 16.49
N SER A 204 -6.23 29.55 16.46
CA SER A 204 -6.93 28.33 16.85
C SER A 204 -7.26 27.48 15.61
N ARG A 205 -6.91 26.18 15.66
CA ARG A 205 -7.22 25.21 14.61
C ARG A 205 -8.59 24.60 14.90
N LYS A 206 -9.61 24.91 14.10
CA LYS A 206 -10.95 24.33 14.25
C LYS A 206 -11.06 23.04 13.43
N THR A 207 -11.32 21.92 14.11
CA THR A 207 -11.57 20.63 13.45
C THR A 207 -13.00 20.63 12.92
N ILE A 208 -13.17 20.27 11.66
CA ILE A 208 -14.46 20.20 10.96
C ILE A 208 -15.02 18.78 11.09
N LEU A 209 -14.19 17.78 10.77
CA LEU A 209 -14.55 16.37 10.76
C LEU A 209 -13.41 15.53 11.30
N SER A 210 -13.77 14.45 11.97
CA SER A 210 -12.83 13.44 12.43
C SER A 210 -13.34 12.06 12.00
N LEU A 211 -12.63 11.44 11.06
CA LEU A 211 -12.75 10.01 10.83
C LEU A 211 -11.96 9.28 11.92
N GLN A 212 -12.56 8.26 12.51
CA GLN A 212 -11.95 7.39 13.50
C GLN A 212 -12.22 5.94 13.09
N PHE A 213 -11.24 5.08 13.30
CA PHE A 213 -11.36 3.66 12.95
C PHE A 213 -10.68 2.78 14.00
N ILE A 214 -11.16 1.55 14.10
CA ILE A 214 -10.65 0.55 15.03
C ILE A 214 -10.30 -0.72 14.28
N ASN A 215 -9.13 -1.26 14.60
CA ASN A 215 -8.59 -2.53 14.15
C ASN A 215 -8.65 -2.67 12.62
N LEU A 216 -7.88 -1.82 11.93
CA LEU A 216 -7.62 -1.94 10.50
C LEU A 216 -6.47 -2.92 10.31
N ILE A 217 -6.78 -4.08 9.73
CA ILE A 217 -5.83 -5.13 9.44
C ILE A 217 -5.68 -5.23 7.93
N ALA A 218 -4.44 -5.26 7.44
CA ALA A 218 -4.15 -5.52 6.04
C ALA A 218 -3.07 -6.59 5.90
N HIS A 219 -3.38 -7.66 5.17
CA HIS A 219 -2.46 -8.76 4.87
C HIS A 219 -2.26 -8.86 3.37
N ILE A 220 -1.02 -8.68 2.92
CA ILE A 220 -0.66 -8.72 1.50
C ILE A 220 0.40 -9.82 1.32
N ILE A 221 0.06 -10.83 0.51
CA ILE A 221 0.93 -11.96 0.20
C ILE A 221 1.23 -11.95 -1.30
N LYS A 222 2.49 -11.74 -1.66
CA LYS A 222 2.98 -11.92 -3.03
C LYS A 222 3.59 -13.31 -3.17
N ARG A 223 3.07 -14.08 -4.13
CA ARG A 223 3.63 -15.34 -4.62
C ARG A 223 4.34 -15.10 -5.97
N PRO A 224 5.11 -16.06 -6.52
CA PRO A 224 5.78 -15.89 -7.81
C PRO A 224 4.85 -15.35 -8.89
N ASP A 225 3.68 -16.00 -9.05
CA ASP A 225 2.78 -15.70 -10.16
C ASP A 225 1.50 -14.96 -9.71
N THR A 226 1.17 -14.96 -8.41
CA THR A 226 -0.11 -14.43 -7.90
C THR A 226 0.08 -13.44 -6.75
N LEU A 227 -0.95 -12.64 -6.49
CA LEU A 227 -1.06 -11.72 -5.36
C LEU A 227 -2.36 -12.02 -4.61
N ARG A 228 -2.28 -12.03 -3.28
CA ARG A 228 -3.43 -11.99 -2.39
C ARG A 228 -3.36 -10.74 -1.53
N ALA A 229 -4.45 -9.99 -1.43
CA ALA A 229 -4.60 -8.86 -0.55
C ALA A 229 -5.90 -9.00 0.25
N GLU A 230 -5.79 -8.90 1.56
CA GLU A 230 -6.90 -8.96 2.50
C GLU A 230 -6.86 -7.70 3.35
N ILE A 231 -7.98 -7.00 3.43
CA ILE A 231 -8.16 -5.80 4.25
C ILE A 231 -9.41 -6.02 5.07
N SER A 232 -9.31 -5.89 6.39
CA SER A 232 -10.46 -5.93 7.28
C SER A 232 -10.46 -4.73 8.21
N LEU A 233 -11.66 -4.25 8.51
CA LEU A 233 -11.87 -3.13 9.41
C LEU A 233 -12.99 -3.47 10.37
N LEU A 234 -12.71 -3.38 11.67
CA LEU A 234 -13.66 -3.77 12.71
C LEU A 234 -14.78 -2.75 12.87
N ASP A 235 -14.45 -1.47 12.96
CA ASP A 235 -15.42 -0.40 13.11
C ASP A 235 -14.85 0.93 12.58
N PHE A 236 -15.72 1.83 12.14
CA PHE A 236 -15.38 3.20 11.80
C PHE A 236 -16.52 4.16 12.12
N SER A 237 -16.15 5.39 12.46
CA SER A 237 -17.07 6.50 12.62
C SER A 237 -16.52 7.77 11.99
N ILE A 238 -17.42 8.60 11.45
CA ILE A 238 -17.13 9.95 11.00
C ILE A 238 -17.90 10.89 11.92
N ILE A 239 -17.15 11.67 12.69
CA ILE A 239 -17.68 12.59 13.68
C ILE A 239 -17.60 14.01 13.14
N GLU A 240 -18.74 14.69 13.10
CA GLU A 240 -18.82 16.11 12.82
C GLU A 240 -18.44 16.92 14.07
N LYS A 241 -17.60 17.95 13.88
CA LYS A 241 -17.19 18.89 14.93
C LYS A 241 -17.52 20.35 14.57
N LEU A 242 -18.41 20.56 13.61
CA LEU A 242 -18.85 21.88 13.16
C LEU A 242 -19.87 22.47 14.14
N THR A 243 -20.89 21.69 14.48
CA THR A 243 -21.98 22.06 15.38
C THR A 243 -21.69 21.61 16.80
N GLU A 244 -21.74 22.52 17.77
CA GLU A 244 -21.41 22.23 19.17
C GLU A 244 -22.45 21.32 19.86
N PHE A 245 -23.71 21.42 19.45
CA PHE A 245 -24.84 20.72 20.07
C PHE A 245 -25.64 19.88 19.05
N SER A 246 -24.96 19.17 18.15
CA SER A 246 -25.64 18.27 17.22
C SER A 246 -26.20 17.05 17.96
N ILE A 247 -27.49 16.75 17.77
CA ILE A 247 -28.12 15.49 18.21
C ILE A 247 -27.63 14.29 17.39
N PHE A 248 -26.94 14.55 16.26
CA PHE A 248 -26.31 13.56 15.40
C PHE A 248 -24.81 13.86 15.21
N PRO A 249 -23.96 13.68 16.25
CA PRO A 249 -22.53 13.96 16.13
C PRO A 249 -21.82 12.98 15.18
N ASN A 250 -22.33 11.75 15.04
CA ASN A 250 -21.81 10.74 14.15
C ASN A 250 -22.53 10.82 12.79
N MET A 251 -21.88 11.42 11.79
CA MET A 251 -22.41 11.51 10.43
C MET A 251 -22.41 10.18 9.71
N VAL A 252 -21.41 9.33 9.97
CA VAL A 252 -21.35 7.99 9.40
C VAL A 252 -20.88 7.04 10.49
N ARG A 253 -21.57 5.92 10.63
CA ARG A 253 -21.19 4.90 11.61
C ARG A 253 -21.57 3.52 11.10
N ALA A 254 -20.73 2.53 11.34
CA ALA A 254 -21.14 1.13 11.28
C ALA A 254 -22.33 0.92 12.22
N LYS A 255 -23.45 0.40 11.70
CA LYS A 255 -24.58 0.03 12.54
C LYS A 255 -24.08 -0.97 13.56
N PRO A 256 -24.17 -0.68 14.87
CA PRO A 256 -23.66 -1.58 15.87
C PRO A 256 -24.44 -2.90 15.77
N SER A 257 -23.73 -3.98 15.47
CA SER A 257 -24.20 -5.32 15.81
C SER A 257 -24.54 -5.32 17.31
N PRO A 258 -25.52 -6.08 17.80
CA PRO A 258 -25.78 -6.21 19.25
C PRO A 258 -24.54 -6.63 20.08
N SER A 259 -23.44 -7.00 19.43
CA SER A 259 -22.11 -7.28 19.99
C SER A 259 -21.08 -6.14 19.93
N SER A 260 -21.35 -4.99 19.29
CA SER A 260 -20.37 -3.89 19.14
C SER A 260 -20.55 -2.83 20.22
N THR A 261 -19.54 -2.71 21.09
CA THR A 261 -19.54 -1.88 22.31
C THR A 261 -19.23 -0.41 22.05
N LEU A 262 -18.97 0.01 20.82
CA LEU A 262 -18.70 1.42 20.49
C LEU A 262 -19.93 2.32 20.65
N SER A 263 -21.12 1.75 20.82
CA SER A 263 -22.32 2.50 21.25
C SER A 263 -22.27 2.88 22.73
N LYS A 264 -21.53 2.15 23.56
CA LYS A 264 -21.45 2.44 25.00
C LYS A 264 -20.41 3.51 25.36
N VAL A 265 -19.51 3.85 24.44
CA VAL A 265 -18.46 4.87 24.68
C VAL A 265 -18.97 6.28 24.39
N CYS A 266 -19.98 6.43 23.54
CA CYS A 266 -20.53 7.73 23.17
C CYS A 266 -21.73 8.18 24.01
N ASP A 267 -22.40 7.25 24.72
CA ASP A 267 -23.56 7.54 25.56
C ASP A 267 -23.20 7.42 27.06
N ASN A 268 -22.81 8.55 27.65
CA ASN A 268 -22.92 8.92 29.07
C ASN A 268 -22.08 8.21 30.18
N THR A 269 -21.17 8.99 30.77
CA THR A 269 -21.08 9.28 32.23
C THR A 269 -21.26 8.16 33.26
N GLN A 270 -20.62 6.99 33.10
CA GLN A 270 -20.28 6.14 34.25
C GLN A 270 -18.87 5.55 34.14
N ILE A 271 -18.07 5.79 35.17
CA ILE A 271 -16.78 5.15 35.41
C ILE A 271 -17.08 3.67 35.67
N VAL A 272 -16.78 2.82 34.70
CA VAL A 272 -16.72 1.37 34.89
C VAL A 272 -15.28 0.96 34.63
N ASP A 273 -14.70 0.21 35.57
CA ASP A 273 -13.28 -0.12 35.64
C ASP A 273 -12.73 -0.68 34.31
N GLU A 274 -11.88 0.11 33.65
CA GLU A 274 -11.31 -0.13 32.31
C GLU A 274 -10.51 -1.44 32.18
N ALA A 275 -10.19 -2.12 33.28
CA ALA A 275 -9.35 -3.32 33.28
C ALA A 275 -10.12 -4.64 33.01
N ASP A 276 -11.40 -4.72 33.37
CA ASP A 276 -12.15 -5.99 33.35
C ASP A 276 -12.90 -6.27 32.03
N GLU A 277 -13.18 -5.25 31.21
CA GLU A 277 -13.77 -5.45 29.87
C GLU A 277 -12.74 -5.83 28.80
N ILE A 278 -11.50 -5.34 28.91
CA ILE A 278 -10.42 -5.65 27.97
C ILE A 278 -10.06 -7.14 27.99
N ALA A 279 -10.12 -7.78 29.16
CA ALA A 279 -9.81 -9.20 29.33
C ALA A 279 -10.87 -10.16 28.75
N ARG A 280 -12.12 -9.71 28.55
CA ARG A 280 -13.20 -10.54 27.99
C ARG A 280 -13.26 -10.51 26.46
N MET A 281 -12.61 -9.53 25.82
CA MET A 281 -12.59 -9.35 24.36
C MET A 281 -11.73 -10.37 23.60
N GLU A 282 -10.84 -11.12 24.26
CA GLU A 282 -9.94 -12.07 23.59
C GLU A 282 -10.61 -13.42 23.21
N SER A 283 -11.90 -13.62 23.52
CA SER A 283 -12.54 -14.95 23.45
C SER A 283 -13.74 -15.10 22.49
N SER A 284 -14.21 -14.05 21.81
CA SER A 284 -15.14 -14.18 20.69
C SER A 284 -14.62 -13.40 19.50
N ALA A 285 -14.39 -14.08 18.38
CA ALA A 285 -13.96 -13.47 17.13
C ALA A 285 -15.02 -12.47 16.65
N THR A 286 -14.86 -11.20 17.02
CA THR A 286 -15.76 -10.14 16.58
C THR A 286 -15.59 -9.97 15.08
N GLU A 287 -16.64 -10.29 14.33
CA GLU A 287 -16.65 -10.16 12.89
C GLU A 287 -16.41 -8.70 12.45
N PRO A 288 -15.58 -8.46 11.43
CA PRO A 288 -15.29 -7.11 10.96
C PRO A 288 -16.53 -6.46 10.34
N PHE A 289 -16.63 -5.14 10.46
CA PHE A 289 -17.62 -4.33 9.76
C PHE A 289 -17.40 -4.38 8.24
N LEU A 290 -16.14 -4.32 7.79
CA LEU A 290 -15.77 -4.36 6.38
C LEU A 290 -14.68 -5.42 6.16
N SER A 291 -14.84 -6.23 5.13
CA SER A 291 -13.86 -7.18 4.66
C SER A 291 -13.71 -7.06 3.15
N PHE A 292 -12.47 -6.96 2.69
CA PHE A 292 -12.10 -6.97 1.29
C PHE A 292 -11.02 -8.02 1.09
N VAL A 293 -11.25 -8.96 0.18
CA VAL A 293 -10.26 -9.96 -0.22
C VAL A 293 -10.15 -9.96 -1.73
N MET A 294 -8.93 -9.85 -2.21
CA MET A 294 -8.56 -10.04 -3.60
C MET A 294 -7.56 -11.19 -3.66
N ASP A 295 -7.81 -12.20 -4.49
CA ASP A 295 -6.85 -13.28 -4.76
C ASP A 295 -6.76 -13.50 -6.27
N GLU A 296 -5.55 -13.45 -6.81
CA GLU A 296 -5.26 -13.83 -8.21
C GLU A 296 -5.15 -15.35 -8.38
N MET A 297 -5.34 -16.11 -7.30
CA MET A 297 -5.58 -17.54 -7.32
C MET A 297 -7.04 -17.77 -6.91
N ALA A 298 -7.98 -17.50 -7.81
CA ALA A 298 -9.40 -17.70 -7.54
C ALA A 298 -9.66 -19.18 -7.20
N GLU A 299 -10.51 -19.44 -6.20
CA GLU A 299 -10.97 -20.80 -5.90
C GLU A 299 -11.82 -21.37 -7.03
N ASN A 300 -12.48 -20.49 -7.77
CA ASN A 300 -13.29 -20.82 -8.93
C ASN A 300 -12.40 -21.11 -10.15
N PRO A 301 -12.46 -22.32 -10.73
CA PRO A 301 -11.59 -22.70 -11.85
C PRO A 301 -11.87 -21.93 -13.15
N ASP A 302 -13.03 -21.26 -13.25
CA ASP A 302 -13.40 -20.46 -14.42
C ASP A 302 -12.97 -18.97 -14.29
N ALA A 303 -12.36 -18.59 -13.17
CA ALA A 303 -11.92 -17.23 -12.88
C ALA A 303 -10.40 -17.12 -12.73
N ASP A 304 -9.83 -16.03 -13.26
CA ASP A 304 -8.41 -15.71 -13.11
C ASP A 304 -8.13 -14.88 -11.85
N LYS A 305 -9.15 -14.19 -11.32
CA LYS A 305 -9.08 -13.39 -10.10
C LYS A 305 -10.41 -13.47 -9.36
N SER A 306 -10.36 -13.47 -8.04
CA SER A 306 -11.53 -13.33 -7.17
C SER A 306 -11.42 -12.05 -6.35
N ILE A 307 -12.49 -11.26 -6.32
CA ILE A 307 -12.66 -10.13 -5.42
C ILE A 307 -13.92 -10.37 -4.61
N SER A 308 -13.77 -10.48 -3.29
CA SER A 308 -14.87 -10.49 -2.34
C SER A 308 -14.87 -9.22 -1.52
N PHE A 309 -16.00 -8.51 -1.48
CA PHE A 309 -16.21 -7.37 -0.61
C PHE A 309 -17.45 -7.62 0.24
N SER A 310 -17.32 -7.49 1.55
CA SER A 310 -18.43 -7.57 2.49
C SER A 310 -18.44 -6.33 3.37
N MET A 311 -19.62 -5.75 3.57
CA MET A 311 -19.82 -4.59 4.43
C MET A 311 -21.14 -4.70 5.19
N LYS A 312 -21.07 -4.54 6.52
CA LYS A 312 -22.24 -4.48 7.41
C LYS A 312 -23.01 -3.16 7.22
N PRO A 313 -24.25 -3.05 7.73
CA PRO A 313 -25.09 -1.88 7.44
C PRO A 313 -24.45 -0.62 8.00
N LEU A 314 -24.56 0.48 7.26
CA LEU A 314 -24.12 1.80 7.68
C LEU A 314 -25.30 2.66 8.11
N GLU A 315 -25.09 3.49 9.11
CA GLU A 315 -25.97 4.61 9.44
C GLU A 315 -25.30 5.88 8.94
N ILE A 316 -25.99 6.61 8.05
CA ILE A 316 -25.50 7.83 7.44
C ILE A 316 -26.45 8.96 7.78
N VAL A 317 -25.98 9.99 8.48
CA VAL A 317 -26.72 11.22 8.72
C VAL A 317 -26.27 12.29 7.74
N LEU A 318 -27.20 12.72 6.88
CA LEU A 318 -26.98 13.79 5.92
C LEU A 318 -27.25 15.16 6.55
N ASN A 319 -26.27 15.67 7.29
CA ASN A 319 -26.28 17.06 7.71
C ASN A 319 -25.90 17.97 6.52
N HIS A 320 -26.87 18.72 5.99
CA HIS A 320 -26.66 19.61 4.85
C HIS A 320 -25.61 20.71 5.14
N GLN A 321 -25.59 21.25 6.36
CA GLN A 321 -24.61 22.27 6.74
C GLN A 321 -23.19 21.70 6.73
N ALA A 322 -23.03 20.48 7.27
CA ALA A 322 -21.76 19.76 7.23
C ALA A 322 -21.30 19.50 5.80
N ALA A 323 -22.19 18.96 4.96
CA ALA A 323 -21.91 18.67 3.56
C ALA A 323 -21.45 19.93 2.81
N HIS A 324 -22.12 21.07 3.01
CA HIS A 324 -21.72 22.34 2.40
C HIS A 324 -20.30 22.76 2.82
N LYS A 325 -19.98 22.67 4.13
CA LYS A 325 -18.64 23.02 4.63
C LYS A 325 -17.54 22.10 4.11
N ILE A 326 -17.84 20.81 3.92
CA ILE A 326 -16.90 19.86 3.30
C ILE A 326 -16.64 20.25 1.85
N VAL A 327 -17.69 20.50 1.08
CA VAL A 327 -17.58 20.91 -0.32
C VAL A 327 -16.80 22.21 -0.43
N ASP A 328 -17.09 23.20 0.41
CA ASP A 328 -16.34 24.46 0.49
C ASP A 328 -14.87 24.22 0.81
N PHE A 329 -14.56 23.33 1.76
CA PHE A 329 -13.19 23.01 2.14
C PHE A 329 -12.41 22.37 0.98
N VAL A 330 -13.00 21.39 0.29
CA VAL A 330 -12.34 20.63 -0.78
C VAL A 330 -12.18 21.46 -2.05
N TYR A 331 -13.22 22.19 -2.44
CA TYR A 331 -13.27 22.86 -3.73
C TYR A 331 -13.06 24.38 -3.67
N GLY A 332 -13.02 24.99 -2.47
CA GLY A 332 -12.71 26.41 -2.30
C GLY A 332 -13.59 27.35 -3.13
N GLY A 333 -14.87 27.06 -3.26
CA GLY A 333 -15.82 27.82 -4.10
C GLY A 333 -15.78 27.49 -5.61
N ARG A 334 -14.90 26.61 -6.09
CA ARG A 334 -14.77 26.18 -7.50
C ARG A 334 -15.41 24.82 -7.81
N ALA A 335 -16.37 24.38 -6.99
CA ALA A 335 -16.97 23.05 -7.12
C ALA A 335 -17.64 22.80 -8.48
N LYS A 336 -18.23 23.84 -9.09
CA LYS A 336 -18.88 23.74 -10.41
C LYS A 336 -17.87 23.44 -11.52
N GLU A 337 -16.76 24.18 -11.56
CA GLU A 337 -15.69 23.98 -12.56
C GLU A 337 -15.09 22.57 -12.46
N ALA A 338 -14.90 22.06 -11.23
CA ALA A 338 -14.39 20.72 -10.99
C ALA A 338 -15.37 19.61 -11.46
N LEU A 339 -16.68 19.82 -11.27
CA LEU A 339 -17.70 18.86 -11.74
C LEU A 339 -17.82 18.85 -13.26
N GLU A 340 -17.78 20.00 -13.91
CA GLU A 340 -17.86 20.12 -15.37
C GLU A 340 -16.63 19.47 -16.05
N THR A 341 -15.44 19.68 -15.49
CA THR A 341 -14.21 19.02 -16.00
C THR A 341 -14.25 17.51 -15.85
N LEU A 342 -14.75 16.99 -14.72
CA LEU A 342 -14.88 15.54 -14.51
C LEU A 342 -15.92 14.91 -15.46
N ALA A 343 -17.05 15.58 -15.68
CA ALA A 343 -18.08 15.12 -16.62
C ALA A 343 -17.52 15.06 -18.06
N SER A 344 -16.82 16.11 -18.50
CA SER A 344 -16.21 16.16 -19.83
C SER A 344 -15.13 15.09 -20.02
N ALA A 345 -14.30 14.83 -19.00
CA ALA A 345 -13.31 13.75 -19.04
C ALA A 345 -13.98 12.37 -19.19
N ALA A 346 -15.07 12.11 -18.45
CA ALA A 346 -15.81 10.86 -18.55
C ALA A 346 -16.42 10.64 -19.95
N GLU A 347 -17.02 11.66 -20.56
CA GLU A 347 -17.55 11.60 -21.92
C GLU A 347 -16.47 11.29 -22.97
N THR A 348 -15.30 11.89 -22.81
CA THR A 348 -14.15 11.67 -23.71
C THR A 348 -13.67 10.22 -23.59
N HIS A 349 -13.56 9.69 -22.38
CA HIS A 349 -13.16 8.29 -22.16
C HIS A 349 -14.19 7.27 -22.68
N ILE A 350 -15.49 7.56 -22.58
CA ILE A 350 -16.56 6.71 -23.13
C ILE A 350 -16.49 6.68 -24.67
N THR A 351 -16.25 7.82 -25.31
CA THR A 351 -16.17 7.92 -26.78
C THR A 351 -14.87 7.32 -27.33
N GLU A 352 -13.74 7.47 -26.66
CA GLU A 352 -12.48 6.78 -26.99
C GLU A 352 -12.61 5.25 -26.90
N LEU A 353 -13.36 4.76 -25.91
CA LEU A 353 -13.68 3.33 -25.78
C LEU A 353 -14.60 2.83 -26.89
N ALA A 354 -15.62 3.60 -27.26
CA ALA A 354 -16.57 3.25 -28.32
C ALA A 354 -15.90 3.13 -29.71
N ASN A 355 -14.77 3.79 -29.92
CA ASN A 355 -14.05 3.83 -31.19
C ASN A 355 -13.04 2.69 -31.41
N LYS A 356 -12.92 1.72 -30.48
CA LYS A 356 -12.01 0.56 -30.67
C LYS A 356 -12.54 -0.42 -31.72
N THR A 357 -11.66 -0.83 -32.63
CA THR A 357 -11.97 -1.66 -33.80
C THR A 357 -11.99 -3.15 -33.47
N ARG A 358 -12.65 -3.95 -34.32
CA ARG A 358 -12.80 -5.42 -34.20
C ARG A 358 -11.51 -6.18 -33.88
N ALA A 359 -10.39 -5.85 -34.52
CA ALA A 359 -9.11 -6.53 -34.25
C ALA A 359 -8.60 -6.24 -32.83
N SER A 360 -8.76 -5.00 -32.35
CA SER A 360 -8.47 -4.65 -30.95
C SER A 360 -9.42 -5.34 -29.96
N LEU A 361 -10.63 -5.70 -30.38
CA LEU A 361 -11.61 -6.41 -29.56
C LEU A 361 -11.32 -7.92 -29.51
N GLU A 362 -10.87 -8.50 -30.63
CA GLU A 362 -10.45 -9.89 -30.72
C GLU A 362 -9.19 -10.15 -29.87
N ASP A 363 -8.20 -9.25 -29.91
CA ASP A 363 -7.01 -9.31 -29.03
C ASP A 363 -7.38 -9.11 -27.55
N ALA A 364 -8.29 -8.17 -27.24
CA ALA A 364 -8.74 -7.91 -25.87
C ALA A 364 -9.55 -9.07 -25.27
N LEU A 365 -10.28 -9.84 -26.09
CA LEU A 365 -11.00 -11.04 -25.65
C LEU A 365 -10.04 -12.20 -25.33
N GLU A 366 -8.93 -12.32 -26.06
CA GLU A 366 -7.89 -13.33 -25.78
C GLU A 366 -7.07 -12.99 -24.52
N GLU A 367 -6.88 -11.70 -24.21
CA GLU A 367 -6.23 -11.24 -22.98
C GLU A 367 -7.17 -11.04 -21.78
N HIS A 368 -8.50 -11.18 -21.96
CA HIS A 368 -9.48 -10.90 -20.91
C HIS A 368 -9.38 -11.91 -19.76
N LYS A 369 -8.97 -11.41 -18.58
CA LYS A 369 -8.96 -12.19 -17.35
C LYS A 369 -10.37 -12.23 -16.76
N ALA A 370 -10.89 -13.42 -16.50
CA ALA A 370 -12.20 -13.59 -15.89
C ALA A 370 -12.17 -13.17 -14.41
N LEU A 371 -13.08 -12.27 -14.01
CA LEU A 371 -13.19 -11.77 -12.64
C LEU A 371 -14.41 -12.38 -11.93
N ASP A 372 -14.15 -13.14 -10.87
CA ASP A 372 -15.15 -13.55 -9.91
C ASP A 372 -15.35 -12.44 -8.88
N LEU A 373 -16.42 -11.66 -9.04
CA LEU A 373 -16.78 -10.57 -8.14
C LEU A 373 -17.97 -10.98 -7.27
N SER A 374 -17.75 -10.98 -5.95
CA SER A 374 -18.79 -11.19 -4.95
C SER A 374 -18.83 -10.00 -4.01
N VAL A 375 -19.89 -9.19 -4.11
CA VAL A 375 -20.08 -8.01 -3.26
C VAL A 375 -21.36 -8.21 -2.46
N ASP A 376 -21.20 -8.29 -1.14
CA ASP A 376 -22.28 -8.45 -0.16
C ASP A 376 -22.33 -7.22 0.74
N ILE A 377 -23.26 -6.32 0.46
CA ILE A 377 -23.38 -5.05 1.17
C ILE A 377 -24.77 -4.98 1.78
N ASP A 378 -24.82 -4.97 3.11
CA ASP A 378 -26.00 -4.46 3.78
C ASP A 378 -26.11 -2.95 3.49
N ALA A 379 -27.22 -2.55 2.87
CA ALA A 379 -27.37 -1.20 2.39
C ALA A 379 -27.49 -0.23 3.58
N PRO A 380 -27.06 1.03 3.41
CA PRO A 380 -27.10 2.00 4.49
C PRO A 380 -28.53 2.42 4.83
N VAL A 381 -28.75 2.75 6.10
CA VAL A 381 -29.88 3.55 6.56
C VAL A 381 -29.45 5.01 6.57
N ILE A 382 -30.13 5.82 5.77
CA ILE A 382 -29.83 7.24 5.60
C ILE A 382 -30.84 8.06 6.41
N TYR A 383 -30.34 8.84 7.36
CA TYR A 383 -31.06 9.82 8.13
C TYR A 383 -30.88 11.20 7.51
N ILE A 384 -31.97 11.89 7.24
CA ILE A 384 -31.96 13.26 6.68
C ILE A 384 -32.74 14.14 7.66
N PRO A 385 -32.06 14.66 8.69
CA PRO A 385 -32.67 15.59 9.63
C PRO A 385 -32.92 16.95 8.96
N PHE A 386 -34.07 17.56 9.26
CA PHE A 386 -34.35 18.94 8.85
C PHE A 386 -33.48 19.93 9.64
N ASP A 387 -33.29 19.65 10.93
CA ASP A 387 -32.35 20.35 11.81
C ASP A 387 -31.61 19.33 12.68
N CYS A 388 -30.30 19.53 12.85
CA CYS A 388 -29.45 18.68 13.68
C CYS A 388 -29.35 19.18 15.13
N GLU A 389 -29.85 20.37 15.44
CA GLU A 389 -29.80 20.95 16.79
C GLU A 389 -31.15 20.80 17.54
N ASP A 390 -32.25 20.62 16.82
CA ASP A 390 -33.60 20.50 17.39
C ASP A 390 -34.11 19.04 17.38
N PRO A 391 -34.29 18.39 18.54
CA PRO A 391 -34.89 17.06 18.64
C PRO A 391 -36.34 16.97 18.12
N GLY A 392 -37.06 18.09 18.06
CA GLY A 392 -38.43 18.16 17.55
C GLY A 392 -38.52 18.36 16.03
N ALA A 393 -37.39 18.44 15.33
CA ALA A 393 -37.37 18.64 13.89
C ALA A 393 -37.74 17.36 13.12
N PHE A 394 -38.34 17.56 11.94
CA PHE A 394 -38.67 16.46 11.03
C PHE A 394 -37.43 15.66 10.63
N LEU A 395 -37.57 14.34 10.62
CA LEU A 395 -36.50 13.42 10.24
C LEU A 395 -37.00 12.46 9.16
N PHE A 396 -36.32 12.44 8.01
CA PHE A 396 -36.54 11.41 7.00
C PHE A 396 -35.55 10.26 7.19
N ILE A 397 -36.03 9.03 7.05
CA ILE A 397 -35.24 7.82 7.17
C ILE A 397 -35.43 6.98 5.91
N ALA A 398 -34.37 6.79 5.15
CA ALA A 398 -34.33 5.93 3.99
C ALA A 398 -33.49 4.69 4.30
N ASP A 399 -34.14 3.57 4.56
CA ASP A 399 -33.50 2.26 4.69
C ASP A 399 -33.38 1.65 3.29
N LEU A 400 -32.15 1.56 2.78
CA LEU A 400 -31.89 1.05 1.44
C LEU A 400 -31.88 -0.50 1.37
N GLY A 401 -32.06 -1.18 2.51
CA GLY A 401 -32.20 -2.63 2.57
C GLY A 401 -30.90 -3.41 2.37
N HIS A 402 -30.83 -4.31 1.37
CA HIS A 402 -29.66 -5.16 1.09
C HIS A 402 -29.30 -5.11 -0.39
N ILE A 403 -28.01 -4.90 -0.68
CA ILE A 403 -27.44 -4.85 -2.03
C ILE A 403 -26.53 -6.06 -2.23
N GLU A 404 -26.93 -6.94 -3.14
CA GLU A 404 -26.12 -8.07 -3.58
C GLU A 404 -25.65 -7.81 -5.02
N VAL A 405 -24.34 -7.84 -5.25
CA VAL A 405 -23.77 -7.81 -6.62
C VAL A 405 -22.91 -9.04 -6.85
N ARG A 406 -23.25 -9.81 -7.90
CA ARG A 406 -22.48 -10.99 -8.32
C ARG A 406 -22.08 -10.89 -9.78
N SER A 407 -20.84 -11.28 -10.11
CA SER A 407 -20.41 -11.49 -11.49
C SER A 407 -21.02 -12.77 -12.06
N ARG A 408 -21.51 -12.69 -13.31
CA ARG A 408 -21.87 -13.86 -14.10
C ARG A 408 -20.71 -14.21 -15.02
N LEU A 409 -19.93 -15.21 -14.65
CA LEU A 409 -18.79 -15.68 -15.43
C LEU A 409 -19.24 -16.34 -16.74
N VAL A 410 -18.47 -16.10 -17.80
CA VAL A 410 -18.64 -16.78 -19.10
C VAL A 410 -17.96 -18.15 -19.01
N THR A 411 -18.75 -19.21 -19.18
CA THR A 411 -18.27 -20.59 -19.05
C THR A 411 -17.33 -21.00 -20.20
N ALA A 412 -16.46 -21.98 -19.94
CA ALA A 412 -15.58 -22.54 -20.99
C ALA A 412 -16.34 -23.14 -22.18
N ALA A 413 -17.59 -23.58 -21.99
CA ALA A 413 -18.46 -24.09 -23.04
C ALA A 413 -18.95 -22.96 -23.97
N GLU A 414 -19.37 -21.83 -23.40
CA GLU A 414 -19.75 -20.63 -24.17
C GLU A 414 -18.54 -20.10 -24.96
N LYS A 415 -17.35 -19.99 -24.32
CA LYS A 415 -16.11 -19.61 -25.02
C LYS A 415 -15.79 -20.54 -26.22
N LYS A 416 -16.05 -21.84 -26.10
CA LYS A 416 -15.85 -22.84 -27.17
C LYS A 416 -16.88 -22.74 -28.29
N GLU A 417 -18.16 -22.54 -27.98
CA GLU A 417 -19.20 -22.40 -28.99
C GLU A 417 -18.95 -21.20 -29.90
N PHE A 418 -18.49 -20.08 -29.34
CA PHE A 418 -18.20 -18.87 -30.10
C PHE A 418 -16.88 -18.94 -30.89
N SER A 419 -15.86 -19.65 -30.39
CA SER A 419 -14.64 -19.91 -31.16
C SER A 419 -14.84 -20.87 -32.34
N VAL A 420 -15.96 -21.62 -32.37
CA VAL A 420 -16.40 -22.39 -33.56
C VAL A 420 -17.13 -21.49 -34.58
N LYS A 421 -17.90 -20.49 -34.12
CA LYS A 421 -18.56 -19.47 -35.00
C LYS A 421 -17.55 -18.51 -35.67
N ARG A 422 -16.28 -18.52 -35.22
CA ARG A 422 -15.10 -17.74 -35.66
C ARG A 422 -14.76 -17.81 -37.17
N ARG A 423 -15.34 -18.75 -37.93
CA ARG A 423 -15.00 -18.99 -39.36
C ARG A 423 -15.95 -18.35 -40.38
N ARG A 424 -16.93 -17.54 -39.99
CA ARG A 424 -17.88 -16.88 -40.91
C ARG A 424 -18.03 -15.38 -40.63
N ARG A 425 -18.56 -14.63 -41.61
CA ARG A 425 -19.02 -13.25 -41.40
C ARG A 425 -20.23 -13.28 -40.46
N LEU A 426 -20.08 -12.62 -39.31
CA LEU A 426 -21.10 -12.53 -38.27
C LEU A 426 -22.16 -11.49 -38.65
N THR A 427 -23.41 -11.74 -38.28
CA THR A 427 -24.50 -10.75 -38.38
C THR A 427 -24.37 -9.66 -37.31
N VAL A 428 -25.15 -8.58 -37.42
CA VAL A 428 -25.14 -7.47 -36.44
C VAL A 428 -25.52 -7.96 -35.03
N ASP A 429 -26.46 -8.91 -34.93
CA ASP A 429 -26.88 -9.50 -33.65
C ASP A 429 -25.83 -10.44 -33.05
N GLU A 430 -25.03 -11.10 -33.89
CA GLU A 430 -23.91 -11.92 -33.44
C GLU A 430 -22.72 -11.07 -32.99
N LEU A 431 -22.53 -9.89 -33.58
CA LEU A 431 -21.55 -8.91 -33.12
C LEU A 431 -21.92 -8.32 -31.76
N SER A 432 -23.18 -7.94 -31.54
CA SER A 432 -23.63 -7.42 -30.24
C SER A 432 -23.51 -8.48 -29.13
N SER A 433 -23.80 -9.74 -29.46
CA SER A 433 -23.57 -10.87 -28.55
C SER A 433 -22.09 -11.04 -28.20
N LEU A 434 -21.18 -10.85 -29.15
CA LEU A 434 -19.73 -10.89 -28.91
C LEU A 434 -19.27 -9.73 -28.02
N TYR A 435 -19.78 -8.52 -28.26
CA TYR A 435 -19.53 -7.37 -27.39
C TYR A 435 -19.95 -7.65 -25.95
N SER A 436 -21.08 -8.32 -25.72
CA SER A 436 -21.54 -8.65 -24.36
C SER A 436 -20.64 -9.62 -23.60
N LEU A 437 -19.84 -10.43 -24.30
CA LEU A 437 -18.91 -11.40 -23.69
C LEU A 437 -17.55 -10.79 -23.34
N MET A 438 -17.27 -9.58 -23.82
CA MET A 438 -16.05 -8.83 -23.47
C MET A 438 -16.16 -8.09 -22.14
N TYR A 439 -17.37 -7.97 -21.62
CA TYR A 439 -17.64 -7.30 -20.37
C TYR A 439 -18.16 -8.30 -19.35
N ASP A 440 -17.68 -8.20 -18.13
CA ASP A 440 -18.26 -8.96 -17.02
C ASP A 440 -19.70 -8.46 -16.78
N ILE A 441 -20.65 -9.37 -16.85
CA ILE A 441 -22.05 -9.06 -16.61
C ILE A 441 -22.29 -9.15 -15.10
N LEU A 442 -22.61 -8.03 -14.48
CA LEU A 442 -22.91 -7.94 -13.07
C LEU A 442 -24.42 -8.04 -12.84
N GLN A 443 -24.84 -8.94 -11.97
CA GLN A 443 -26.21 -9.01 -11.48
C GLN A 443 -26.31 -8.23 -10.17
N VAL A 444 -27.07 -7.13 -10.19
CA VAL A 444 -27.37 -6.31 -9.00
C VAL A 444 -28.77 -6.65 -8.50
N LYS A 445 -28.91 -6.95 -7.21
CA LYS A 445 -30.21 -7.12 -6.54
C LYS A 445 -30.32 -6.16 -5.37
N LEU A 446 -31.45 -5.47 -5.29
CA LEU A 446 -31.82 -4.57 -4.20
C LEU A 446 -33.05 -5.15 -3.52
N ASN A 447 -32.97 -5.41 -2.22
CA ASN A 447 -34.06 -6.01 -1.45
C ASN A 447 -34.44 -5.15 -0.24
N LYS A 448 -35.72 -5.13 0.13
CA LYS A 448 -36.24 -4.55 1.40
C LYS A 448 -36.05 -3.03 1.58
N ILE A 449 -36.12 -2.25 0.50
CA ILE A 449 -36.09 -0.77 0.59
C ILE A 449 -37.32 -0.28 1.36
N LYS A 450 -37.11 0.57 2.37
CA LYS A 450 -38.18 1.20 3.16
C LYS A 450 -37.89 2.69 3.36
N LEU A 451 -38.89 3.52 3.04
CA LEU A 451 -38.85 4.95 3.33
C LEU A 451 -39.79 5.25 4.49
N SER A 452 -39.29 5.96 5.49
CA SER A 452 -40.04 6.36 6.69
C SER A 452 -39.79 7.84 6.98
N TYR A 453 -40.72 8.49 7.67
CA TYR A 453 -40.53 9.84 8.21
C TYR A 453 -40.97 9.83 9.67
N ALA A 454 -40.37 10.70 10.48
CA ALA A 454 -40.72 10.94 11.86
C ALA A 454 -40.91 12.44 12.08
N ASP A 455 -41.99 12.79 12.79
CA ASP A 455 -42.35 14.18 13.08
C ASP A 455 -41.57 14.75 14.28
N SER A 456 -40.96 13.87 15.10
CA SER A 456 -40.13 14.22 16.27
C SER A 456 -39.29 13.00 16.69
N LEU A 457 -38.08 13.22 17.22
CA LEU A 457 -37.24 12.19 17.85
C LEU A 457 -37.57 11.97 19.35
N ALA A 458 -38.46 12.78 19.92
CA ALA A 458 -38.89 12.73 21.32
C ALA A 458 -39.92 11.63 21.64
#